data_AF-A0A929I422-F1
#
_entry.id   AF-A0A929I422-F1
#
_cell.length_a   1.000
_cell.length_b   1.000
_cell.length_c   1.000
_cell.angle_alpha   90.00
_cell.angle_beta   90.00
_cell.angle_gamma   90.00
#
_symmetry.space_group_name_H-M   'P 1'
#
loop_
_entity.id
_entity.type
_entity.pdbx_description
1 polymer ?
#
loop_
_entity_poly.entity_id
_entity_poly.type
_entity_poly.pdbx_seq_one_letter_code
_entity_poly.pdbx_strand_id
1 'polypeptide(L)'
;MTYPKIIQGGMGIGVSNWRLARAVSQTGQLGMVSGTCQHMVLVRRLQDGDLGGHYRRAFDHFPAREFISEVMEKYYISGGRSKEKPYANAPIFVQKPGHFLQKLTVLASFAEVFLAKEGHDGLVGINLLEKIILPNIFSLYGAMLAGVDYVIMGAGIPREIPGVLDRLADHREAALKLHVIGQDPEDDYRIRFDPKKIMPGSLPPLKR
;
A
#
# COMPACT_ATOMS: atom_id res chain seq x y z
N MET A 1 28.48 1.25 -1.85
CA MET A 1 27.16 1.10 -2.49
C MET A 1 27.04 2.16 -3.58
N THR A 2 26.56 1.78 -4.76
CA THR A 2 26.27 2.75 -5.83
C THR A 2 24.83 3.19 -5.67
N TYR A 3 24.59 4.48 -5.47
CA TYR A 3 23.23 5.03 -5.38
C TYR A 3 22.57 5.10 -6.76
N PRO A 4 21.25 4.93 -6.86
CA PRO A 4 20.53 5.15 -8.10
C PRO A 4 20.70 6.60 -8.55
N LYS A 5 20.97 6.81 -9.84
CA LYS A 5 21.12 8.16 -10.42
C LYS A 5 19.77 8.74 -10.86
N ILE A 6 18.80 7.87 -11.11
CA ILE A 6 17.45 8.20 -11.53
C ILE A 6 16.47 7.66 -10.50
N ILE A 7 15.54 8.51 -10.10
CA ILE A 7 14.36 8.14 -9.31
C ILE A 7 13.15 8.39 -10.19
N GLN A 8 12.43 7.32 -10.53
CA GLN A 8 11.16 7.45 -11.26
C GLN A 8 10.10 8.06 -10.34
N GLY A 9 9.36 9.07 -10.82
CA GLY A 9 8.32 9.72 -10.02
C GLY A 9 7.11 8.82 -9.74
N GLY A 10 6.60 8.79 -8.52
CA GLY A 10 5.53 7.87 -8.07
C GLY A 10 4.16 8.51 -7.81
N MET A 11 3.75 9.55 -8.55
CA MET A 11 2.60 10.37 -8.14
C MET A 11 1.23 9.98 -8.72
N GLY A 12 1.15 9.39 -9.91
CA GLY A 12 -0.14 9.14 -10.58
C GLY A 12 -0.86 7.88 -10.08
N ILE A 13 -2.18 7.96 -9.87
CA ILE A 13 -3.02 6.80 -9.50
C ILE A 13 -3.03 5.80 -10.65
N GLY A 14 -2.46 4.61 -10.42
CA GLY A 14 -2.38 3.54 -11.42
C GLY A 14 -1.43 3.80 -12.60
N VAL A 15 -0.83 4.99 -12.69
CA VAL A 15 0.19 5.34 -13.70
C VAL A 15 1.54 4.76 -13.31
N SER A 16 2.03 5.12 -12.12
CA SER A 16 3.26 4.57 -11.53
C SER A 16 2.94 3.25 -10.81
N ASN A 17 2.42 2.27 -11.56
CA ASN A 17 2.12 0.93 -11.05
C ASN A 17 3.37 0.03 -11.07
N TRP A 18 3.24 -1.19 -10.56
CA TRP A 18 4.32 -2.17 -10.46
C TRP A 18 5.05 -2.44 -11.77
N ARG A 19 4.41 -2.32 -12.94
CA ARG A 19 5.07 -2.59 -14.24
C ARG A 19 6.12 -1.54 -14.55
N LEU A 20 5.79 -0.26 -14.34
CA LEU A 20 6.74 0.83 -14.57
C LEU A 20 7.84 0.80 -13.52
N ALA A 21 7.48 0.61 -12.25
CA ALA A 21 8.46 0.52 -11.16
C ALA A 21 9.45 -0.63 -11.40
N ARG A 22 8.95 -1.82 -11.76
CA ARG A 22 9.78 -2.99 -12.13
C ARG A 22 10.71 -2.70 -13.29
N ALA A 23 10.17 -2.14 -14.39
CA ALA A 23 10.97 -1.84 -15.57
C ALA A 23 12.14 -0.89 -15.24
N VAL A 24 11.90 0.16 -14.46
CA VAL A 24 12.96 1.08 -14.00
C VAL A 24 13.93 0.38 -13.06
N SER A 25 13.43 -0.40 -12.10
CA SER A 25 14.25 -1.14 -11.14
C SER A 25 15.24 -2.08 -11.83
N GLN A 26 14.79 -2.78 -12.88
CA GLN A 26 15.62 -3.69 -13.67
C GLN A 26 16.73 -2.98 -14.47
N THR A 27 16.67 -1.64 -14.64
CA THR A 27 17.77 -0.85 -15.21
C THR A 27 18.84 -0.43 -14.18
N GLY A 28 18.70 -0.89 -12.93
CA GLY A 28 19.57 -0.49 -11.82
C GLY A 28 19.26 0.90 -11.26
N GLN A 29 18.09 1.47 -11.60
CA GLN A 29 17.60 2.75 -11.08
C GLN A 29 16.49 2.52 -10.04
N LEU A 30 16.04 3.57 -9.35
CA LEU A 30 14.99 3.42 -8.34
C LEU A 30 13.60 3.48 -9.00
N GLY A 31 12.93 2.33 -9.05
CA GLY A 31 11.53 2.21 -9.44
C GLY A 31 10.60 2.56 -8.27
N MET A 32 9.54 3.34 -8.52
CA MET A 32 8.62 3.81 -7.48
C MET A 32 7.18 3.44 -7.81
N VAL A 33 6.53 2.67 -6.94
CA VAL A 33 5.08 2.46 -7.01
C VAL A 33 4.34 3.65 -6.35
N SER A 34 3.22 4.07 -6.94
CA SER A 34 2.34 5.06 -6.34
C SER A 34 1.48 4.40 -5.27
N GLY A 35 1.62 4.88 -4.03
CA GLY A 35 0.80 4.48 -2.89
C GLY A 35 -0.59 5.13 -2.87
N THR A 36 -0.84 6.08 -3.79
CA THR A 36 -2.09 6.84 -3.83
C THR A 36 -3.25 5.95 -4.29
N CYS A 37 -4.27 5.80 -3.43
CA CYS A 37 -5.52 5.12 -3.76
C CYS A 37 -5.37 3.65 -4.22
N GLN A 38 -4.29 2.96 -3.84
CA GLN A 38 -4.01 1.58 -4.28
C GLN A 38 -5.15 0.61 -3.98
N HIS A 39 -5.82 0.72 -2.83
CA HIS A 39 -6.99 -0.11 -2.47
C HIS A 39 -8.14 0.03 -3.49
N MET A 40 -8.39 1.23 -4.01
CA MET A 40 -9.39 1.43 -5.07
C MET A 40 -8.94 0.86 -6.40
N VAL A 41 -7.66 1.03 -6.74
CA VAL A 41 -7.09 0.45 -7.97
C VAL A 41 -7.16 -1.07 -7.92
N LEU A 42 -6.78 -1.70 -6.81
CA LEU A 42 -6.86 -3.14 -6.60
C LEU A 42 -8.28 -3.65 -6.82
N VAL A 43 -9.27 -3.04 -6.17
CA VAL A 43 -10.69 -3.43 -6.31
C VAL A 43 -11.16 -3.35 -7.77
N ARG A 44 -10.71 -2.34 -8.53
CA ARG A 44 -11.03 -2.25 -9.96
C ARG A 44 -10.31 -3.33 -10.77
N ARG A 45 -9.04 -3.61 -10.49
CA ARG A 45 -8.28 -4.68 -11.17
C ARG A 45 -8.86 -6.07 -10.97
N LEU A 46 -9.39 -6.35 -9.78
CA LEU A 46 -10.10 -7.61 -9.49
C LEU A 46 -11.42 -7.71 -10.25
N GLN A 47 -12.16 -6.60 -10.37
CA GLN A 47 -13.39 -6.55 -11.16
C GLN A 47 -13.13 -6.62 -12.67
N ASP A 48 -11.96 -6.17 -13.13
CA ASP A 48 -11.47 -6.41 -14.49
C ASP A 48 -10.98 -7.86 -14.68
N GLY A 49 -11.07 -8.69 -13.63
CA GLY A 49 -10.83 -10.12 -13.65
C GLY A 49 -9.38 -10.53 -13.52
N ASP A 50 -8.46 -9.60 -13.23
CA ASP A 50 -7.02 -9.87 -13.10
C ASP A 50 -6.55 -10.86 -14.19
N LEU A 51 -6.77 -10.49 -15.45
CA LEU A 51 -6.64 -11.42 -16.60
C LEU A 51 -5.27 -12.10 -16.68
N GLY A 52 -4.21 -11.40 -16.27
CA GLY A 52 -2.84 -11.93 -16.21
C GLY A 52 -2.51 -12.71 -14.94
N GLY A 53 -3.47 -12.86 -14.01
CA GLY A 53 -3.30 -13.54 -12.73
C GLY A 53 -2.23 -12.90 -11.83
N HIS A 54 -1.90 -11.62 -12.04
CA HIS A 54 -0.77 -10.98 -11.38
C HIS A 54 -1.08 -10.72 -9.91
N TYR A 55 -2.22 -10.12 -9.62
CA TYR A 55 -2.60 -9.81 -8.24
C TYR A 55 -2.89 -11.08 -7.47
N ARG A 56 -3.57 -12.06 -8.07
CA ARG A 56 -3.78 -13.37 -7.45
C ARG A 56 -2.46 -14.06 -7.10
N ARG A 57 -1.46 -14.03 -7.98
CA ARG A 57 -0.12 -14.55 -7.68
C ARG A 57 0.57 -13.82 -6.51
N ALA A 58 0.40 -12.50 -6.42
CA ALA A 58 0.89 -11.74 -5.26
C ALA A 58 0.16 -12.17 -3.97
N PHE A 59 -1.15 -12.42 -4.04
CA PHE A 59 -1.95 -12.82 -2.88
C PHE A 59 -1.51 -14.16 -2.28
N ASP A 60 -0.99 -15.09 -3.09
CA ASP A 60 -0.45 -16.38 -2.60
C ASP A 60 0.71 -16.21 -1.59
N HIS A 61 1.37 -15.05 -1.63
CA HIS A 61 2.49 -14.66 -0.78
C HIS A 61 2.07 -13.73 0.37
N PHE A 62 0.81 -13.30 0.43
CA PHE A 62 0.34 -12.42 1.49
C PHE A 62 0.11 -13.22 2.80
N PRO A 63 0.58 -12.73 3.97
CA PRO A 63 0.50 -13.52 5.20
C PRO A 63 -0.93 -13.82 5.69
N ALA A 64 -1.88 -12.90 5.52
CA ALA A 64 -3.26 -13.07 6.00
C ALA A 64 -4.15 -13.75 4.96
N ARG A 65 -3.96 -15.07 4.77
CA ARG A 65 -4.64 -15.83 3.71
C ARG A 65 -6.15 -15.87 3.84
N GLU A 66 -6.71 -15.88 5.06
CA GLU A 66 -8.17 -15.92 5.24
C GLU A 66 -8.84 -14.65 4.67
N PHE A 67 -8.15 -13.52 4.73
CA PHE A 67 -8.66 -12.25 4.19
C PHE A 67 -8.70 -12.24 2.65
N ILE A 68 -7.85 -13.02 1.98
CA ILE A 68 -7.84 -13.08 0.51
C ILE A 68 -9.18 -13.63 0.00
N SER A 69 -9.70 -14.69 0.62
CA SER A 69 -10.99 -15.27 0.25
C SER A 69 -12.12 -14.23 0.34
N GLU A 70 -12.16 -13.43 1.41
CA GLU A 70 -13.14 -12.35 1.60
C GLU A 70 -13.05 -11.28 0.49
N VAL A 71 -11.83 -10.86 0.12
CA VAL A 71 -11.61 -9.87 -0.94
C VAL A 71 -12.00 -10.43 -2.32
N MET A 72 -11.65 -11.69 -2.59
CA MET A 72 -11.94 -12.36 -3.86
C MET A 72 -13.44 -12.55 -4.05
N GLU A 73 -14.15 -13.04 -3.03
CA GLU A 73 -15.61 -13.20 -3.06
C GLU A 73 -16.31 -11.86 -3.35
N LYS A 74 -15.82 -10.77 -2.74
CA LYS A 74 -16.46 -9.47 -2.84
C LYS A 74 -16.20 -8.73 -4.15
N TYR A 75 -15.01 -8.88 -4.75
CA TYR A 75 -14.57 -8.00 -5.82
C TYR A 75 -14.05 -8.69 -7.08
N TYR A 76 -13.69 -9.98 -7.04
CA TYR A 76 -13.17 -10.65 -8.22
C TYR A 76 -14.31 -11.07 -9.17
N ILE A 77 -14.16 -10.74 -10.45
CA ILE A 77 -15.08 -11.17 -11.51
C ILE A 77 -14.29 -11.97 -12.53
N SER A 78 -14.49 -13.29 -12.58
CA SER A 78 -13.82 -14.14 -13.57
C SER A 78 -14.13 -13.66 -15.00
N GLY A 79 -13.09 -13.46 -15.81
CA GLY A 79 -13.22 -12.92 -17.17
C GLY A 79 -13.47 -11.41 -17.26
N GLY A 80 -13.66 -10.75 -16.11
CA GLY A 80 -13.85 -9.30 -16.01
C GLY A 80 -15.31 -8.85 -16.13
N ARG A 81 -15.55 -7.62 -15.66
CA ARG A 81 -16.81 -6.90 -15.73
C ARG A 81 -17.17 -6.56 -17.19
N SER A 82 -18.45 -6.68 -17.57
CA SER A 82 -18.92 -6.12 -18.85
C SER A 82 -18.79 -4.59 -18.84
N LYS A 83 -18.49 -3.98 -19.99
CA LYS A 83 -18.17 -2.54 -20.08
C LYS A 83 -19.29 -1.64 -19.55
N GLU A 84 -20.54 -2.09 -19.64
CA GLU A 84 -21.76 -1.37 -19.30
C GLU A 84 -22.05 -1.33 -17.78
N LYS A 85 -21.57 -2.31 -17.01
CA LYS A 85 -21.88 -2.43 -15.56
C LYS A 85 -20.94 -1.57 -14.71
N PRO A 86 -21.30 -0.53 -13.96
CA PRO A 86 -20.33 0.26 -13.19
C PRO A 86 -19.48 -0.57 -12.20
N TYR A 87 -18.29 -0.07 -11.85
CA TYR A 87 -17.46 -0.69 -10.81
C TYR A 87 -18.14 -0.61 -9.44
N ALA A 88 -18.09 -1.71 -8.69
CA ALA A 88 -18.27 -1.71 -7.25
C ALA A 88 -17.19 -0.85 -6.59
N ASN A 89 -17.58 -0.11 -5.57
CA ASN A 89 -16.70 0.80 -4.85
C ASN A 89 -15.94 0.07 -3.72
N ALA A 90 -14.71 0.51 -3.48
CA ALA A 90 -14.03 0.24 -2.22
C ALA A 90 -14.62 1.15 -1.12
N PRO A 91 -14.55 0.78 0.16
CA PRO A 91 -14.94 1.67 1.26
C PRO A 91 -14.12 2.96 1.25
N ILE A 92 -14.75 4.05 1.67
CA ILE A 92 -14.11 5.37 1.77
C ILE A 92 -13.44 5.52 3.14
N PHE A 93 -12.27 6.16 3.16
CA PHE A 93 -11.57 6.45 4.40
C PHE A 93 -12.29 7.47 5.26
N VAL A 94 -12.41 7.14 6.54
CA VAL A 94 -12.75 8.05 7.63
C VAL A 94 -11.63 7.96 8.68
N GLN A 95 -11.64 8.82 9.71
CA GLN A 95 -10.59 8.84 10.75
C GLN A 95 -10.39 7.47 11.44
N LYS A 96 -11.49 6.75 11.70
CA LYS A 96 -11.49 5.41 12.30
C LYS A 96 -11.99 4.39 11.28
N PRO A 97 -11.16 3.97 10.31
CA PRO A 97 -11.58 3.03 9.28
C PRO A 97 -11.79 1.63 9.88
N GLY A 98 -12.79 0.89 9.39
CA GLY A 98 -13.01 -0.49 9.80
C GLY A 98 -11.88 -1.43 9.33
N HIS A 99 -11.70 -2.57 10.00
CA HIS A 99 -10.60 -3.52 9.74
C HIS A 99 -10.53 -4.00 8.29
N PHE A 100 -11.67 -4.15 7.60
CA PHE A 100 -11.70 -4.51 6.18
C PHE A 100 -10.92 -3.52 5.31
N LEU A 101 -11.16 -2.21 5.46
CA LEU A 101 -10.49 -1.18 4.67
C LEU A 101 -8.99 -1.08 5.01
N GLN A 102 -8.65 -1.27 6.29
CA GLN A 102 -7.25 -1.34 6.73
C GLN A 102 -6.53 -2.50 6.03
N LYS A 103 -7.06 -3.73 6.15
CA LYS A 103 -6.50 -4.93 5.51
C LYS A 103 -6.43 -4.82 3.98
N LEU A 104 -7.48 -4.28 3.34
CA LEU A 104 -7.52 -4.07 1.90
C LEU A 104 -6.39 -3.12 1.44
N THR A 105 -6.11 -2.08 2.21
CA THR A 105 -5.05 -1.11 1.91
C THR A 105 -3.66 -1.71 2.09
N VAL A 106 -3.45 -2.48 3.17
CA VAL A 106 -2.22 -3.26 3.37
C VAL A 106 -2.01 -4.23 2.20
N LEU A 107 -3.02 -5.01 1.83
CA LEU A 107 -2.96 -5.97 0.73
C LEU A 107 -2.63 -5.30 -0.61
N ALA A 108 -3.28 -4.17 -0.92
CA ALA A 108 -3.05 -3.46 -2.16
C ALA A 108 -1.61 -2.93 -2.28
N SER A 109 -1.08 -2.38 -1.18
CA SER A 109 0.30 -1.89 -1.16
C SER A 109 1.32 -3.03 -1.23
N PHE A 110 1.08 -4.11 -0.49
CA PHE A 110 1.87 -5.33 -0.56
C PHE A 110 1.94 -5.86 -2.00
N ALA A 111 0.80 -6.02 -2.67
CA ALA A 111 0.75 -6.60 -4.01
C ALA A 111 1.50 -5.76 -5.05
N GLU A 112 1.37 -4.44 -5.02
CA GLU A 112 2.08 -3.54 -5.93
C GLU A 112 3.60 -3.61 -5.73
N VAL A 113 4.07 -3.58 -4.48
CA VAL A 113 5.52 -3.67 -4.19
C VAL A 113 6.06 -5.06 -4.50
N PHE A 114 5.33 -6.12 -4.12
CA PHE A 114 5.71 -7.51 -4.40
C PHE A 114 5.90 -7.75 -5.90
N LEU A 115 4.91 -7.36 -6.71
CA LEU A 115 4.98 -7.49 -8.17
C LEU A 115 6.08 -6.64 -8.80
N ALA A 116 6.36 -5.48 -8.20
CA ALA A 116 7.42 -4.59 -8.67
C ALA A 116 8.82 -5.14 -8.40
N LYS A 117 9.00 -6.00 -7.37
CA LYS A 117 10.27 -6.64 -7.00
C LYS A 117 10.48 -8.02 -7.61
N GLU A 118 9.46 -8.58 -8.26
CA GLU A 118 9.46 -9.97 -8.68
C GLU A 118 10.60 -10.29 -9.67
N GLY A 119 11.42 -11.28 -9.34
CA GLY A 119 12.45 -11.84 -10.24
C GLY A 119 13.66 -10.95 -10.50
N HIS A 120 13.99 -10.01 -9.60
CA HIS A 120 15.23 -9.22 -9.65
C HIS A 120 15.60 -8.62 -8.28
N ASP A 121 16.85 -8.18 -8.14
CA ASP A 121 17.38 -7.55 -6.91
C ASP A 121 17.43 -6.00 -6.97
N GLY A 122 16.86 -5.41 -8.02
CA GLY A 122 16.75 -3.96 -8.17
C GLY A 122 15.99 -3.27 -7.03
N LEU A 123 16.25 -1.97 -6.85
CA LEU A 123 15.63 -1.16 -5.80
C LEU A 123 14.19 -0.79 -6.17
N VAL A 124 13.26 -0.98 -5.23
CA VAL A 124 11.86 -0.59 -5.37
C VAL A 124 11.41 0.22 -4.17
N GLY A 125 10.86 1.40 -4.43
CA GLY A 125 10.26 2.24 -3.41
C GLY A 125 8.76 2.44 -3.59
N ILE A 126 8.14 3.05 -2.58
CA ILE A 126 6.75 3.53 -2.62
C ILE A 126 6.72 5.04 -2.40
N ASN A 127 5.89 5.73 -3.17
CA ASN A 127 5.62 7.15 -2.98
C ASN A 127 4.22 7.35 -2.40
N LEU A 128 4.13 8.04 -1.27
CA LEU A 128 2.89 8.42 -0.60
C LEU A 128 2.78 9.96 -0.52
N LEU A 129 1.61 10.48 -0.19
CA LEU A 129 1.37 11.92 -0.13
C LEU A 129 0.87 12.31 1.26
N GLU A 130 1.45 13.34 1.86
CA GLU A 130 0.99 13.80 3.18
C GLU A 130 -0.38 14.45 3.15
N LYS A 131 -0.80 14.98 2.00
CA LYS A 131 -2.17 15.46 1.82
C LYS A 131 -3.21 14.33 1.78
N ILE A 132 -2.79 13.08 1.60
CA ILE A 132 -3.66 11.89 1.59
C ILE A 132 -3.25 10.98 2.76
N ILE A 133 -3.19 11.55 3.97
CA ILE A 133 -2.60 10.92 5.15
C ILE A 133 -3.35 9.67 5.64
N LEU A 134 -4.68 9.62 5.47
CA LEU A 134 -5.53 8.57 6.04
C LEU A 134 -5.09 7.14 5.63
N PRO A 135 -4.83 6.83 4.35
CA PRO A 135 -4.34 5.51 3.97
C PRO A 135 -2.87 5.24 4.32
N ASN A 136 -2.05 6.27 4.55
CA ASN A 136 -0.58 6.15 4.52
C ASN A 136 -0.05 5.10 5.49
N ILE A 137 -0.50 5.09 6.74
CA ILE A 137 0.01 4.15 7.76
C ILE A 137 -0.23 2.68 7.38
N PHE A 138 -1.35 2.39 6.70
CA PHE A 138 -1.68 1.04 6.24
C PHE A 138 -0.89 0.67 4.98
N SER A 139 -0.75 1.61 4.04
CA SER A 139 0.06 1.42 2.83
C SER A 139 1.53 1.17 3.18
N LEU A 140 2.10 1.95 4.12
CA LEU A 140 3.47 1.76 4.60
C LEU A 140 3.69 0.33 5.09
N TYR A 141 2.80 -0.16 5.94
CA TYR A 141 2.93 -1.51 6.47
C TYR A 141 2.85 -2.59 5.38
N GLY A 142 1.93 -2.45 4.42
CA GLY A 142 1.83 -3.35 3.26
C GLY A 142 3.11 -3.35 2.41
N ALA A 143 3.67 -2.17 2.15
CA ALA A 143 4.92 -2.03 1.41
C ALA A 143 6.11 -2.65 2.18
N MET A 144 6.18 -2.46 3.50
CA MET A 144 7.21 -3.07 4.34
C MET A 144 7.11 -4.60 4.36
N LEU A 145 5.90 -5.17 4.42
CA LEU A 145 5.68 -6.62 4.31
C LEU A 145 6.22 -7.19 2.99
N ALA A 146 6.15 -6.42 1.90
CA ALA A 146 6.68 -6.79 0.59
C ALA A 146 8.18 -6.46 0.41
N GLY A 147 8.84 -5.94 1.45
CA GLY A 147 10.27 -5.64 1.44
C GLY A 147 10.63 -4.40 0.62
N VAL A 148 9.82 -3.34 0.68
CA VAL A 148 10.13 -2.05 0.05
C VAL A 148 11.50 -1.52 0.50
N ASP A 149 12.24 -0.88 -0.40
CA ASP A 149 13.59 -0.36 -0.13
C ASP A 149 13.60 1.12 0.22
N TYR A 150 12.66 1.90 -0.34
CA TYR A 150 12.56 3.34 -0.13
C TYR A 150 11.11 3.78 0.10
N VAL A 151 10.92 4.70 1.04
CA VAL A 151 9.66 5.41 1.23
C VAL A 151 9.88 6.87 0.89
N ILE A 152 9.15 7.38 -0.10
CA ILE A 152 9.15 8.79 -0.48
C ILE A 152 7.80 9.39 -0.11
N MET A 153 7.84 10.59 0.47
CA MET A 153 6.65 11.33 0.86
C MET A 153 6.60 12.64 0.08
N GLY A 154 5.54 12.83 -0.69
CA GLY A 154 5.25 14.07 -1.42
C GLY A 154 4.24 14.96 -0.72
N ALA A 155 4.12 16.19 -1.21
CA ALA A 155 3.07 17.15 -0.82
C ALA A 155 2.98 17.47 0.69
N GLY A 156 4.11 17.49 1.41
CA GLY A 156 4.16 17.88 2.82
C GLY A 156 5.48 17.53 3.49
N ILE A 157 5.55 17.71 4.81
CA ILE A 157 6.74 17.42 5.63
C ILE A 157 6.46 16.19 6.51
N PRO A 158 7.07 15.03 6.22
CA PRO A 158 6.71 13.75 6.82
C PRO A 158 7.39 13.46 8.17
N ARG A 159 7.29 14.38 9.14
CA ARG A 159 8.07 14.29 10.40
C ARG A 159 7.81 13.02 11.21
N GLU A 160 6.59 12.49 11.19
CA GLU A 160 6.21 11.32 11.99
C GLU A 160 6.50 9.99 11.27
N ILE A 161 6.72 10.00 9.96
CA ILE A 161 6.87 8.79 9.14
C ILE A 161 8.05 7.91 9.58
N PRO A 162 9.26 8.43 9.85
CA PRO A 162 10.36 7.59 10.34
C PRO A 162 10.02 6.81 11.61
N GLY A 163 9.40 7.47 12.60
CA GLY A 163 9.00 6.82 13.84
C GLY A 163 7.85 5.83 13.66
N VAL A 164 6.95 6.08 12.71
CA VAL A 164 5.93 5.09 12.30
C VAL A 164 6.59 3.85 11.71
N LEU A 165 7.56 4.01 10.80
CA LEU A 165 8.30 2.89 10.21
C LEU A 165 9.04 2.07 11.28
N ASP A 166 9.70 2.72 12.24
CA ASP A 166 10.41 2.03 13.34
C ASP A 166 9.46 1.14 14.15
N ARG A 167 8.25 1.63 14.43
CA ARG A 167 7.24 0.87 15.20
C ARG A 167 6.64 -0.26 14.38
N LEU A 168 6.33 0.00 13.12
CA LEU A 168 5.76 -0.99 12.22
C LEU A 168 6.74 -2.10 11.88
N ALA A 169 8.05 -1.84 11.89
CA ALA A 169 9.08 -2.85 11.71
C ALA A 169 8.99 -3.97 12.76
N ASP A 170 8.59 -3.63 13.99
CA ASP A 170 8.37 -4.58 15.09
C ASP A 170 6.90 -5.01 15.24
N HIS A 171 6.04 -4.74 14.24
CA HIS A 171 4.60 -4.97 14.31
C HIS A 171 3.91 -4.30 15.51
N ARG A 172 4.41 -3.15 15.97
CA ARG A 172 3.82 -2.37 17.07
C ARG A 172 2.79 -1.38 16.55
N GLU A 173 1.80 -1.06 17.39
CA GLU A 173 0.81 -0.01 17.09
C GLU A 173 1.52 1.31 16.78
N ALA A 174 1.14 1.97 15.70
CA ALA A 174 1.64 3.28 15.32
C ALA A 174 0.47 4.26 15.07
N ALA A 175 0.78 5.56 15.08
CA ALA A 175 -0.22 6.59 14.87
C ALA A 175 0.37 7.77 14.10
N LEU A 176 -0.47 8.44 13.31
CA LEU A 176 -0.17 9.69 12.62
C LEU A 176 -1.14 10.78 13.07
N LYS A 177 -0.63 11.98 13.31
CA LYS A 177 -1.45 13.14 13.63
C LYS A 177 -2.21 13.61 12.38
N LEU A 178 -3.49 13.89 12.55
CA LEU A 178 -4.34 14.49 11.54
C LEU A 178 -4.42 15.99 11.77
N HIS A 179 -4.20 16.76 10.72
CA HIS A 179 -4.40 18.20 10.76
C HIS A 179 -5.85 18.53 10.45
N VAL A 180 -6.59 18.98 11.45
CA VAL A 180 -8.01 19.36 11.33
C VAL A 180 -8.14 20.88 11.38
N ILE A 181 -8.88 21.46 10.43
CA ILE A 181 -9.14 22.91 10.38
C ILE A 181 -10.05 23.27 11.56
N GLY A 182 -9.66 24.29 12.32
CA GLY A 182 -10.43 24.74 13.49
C GLY A 182 -10.24 23.91 14.76
N GLN A 183 -9.20 23.06 14.81
CA GLN A 183 -8.88 22.30 16.01
C GLN A 183 -8.40 23.21 17.15
N ASP A 184 -8.79 22.89 18.38
CA ASP A 184 -8.26 23.53 19.57
C ASP A 184 -6.82 23.04 19.85
N PRO A 185 -5.99 23.81 20.57
CA PRO A 185 -4.62 23.38 20.93
C PRO A 185 -4.56 22.03 21.66
N GLU A 186 -5.61 21.66 22.39
CA GLU A 186 -5.74 20.42 23.16
C GLU A 186 -6.23 19.23 22.32
N ASP A 187 -6.70 19.46 21.09
CA ASP A 187 -7.17 18.40 20.21
C ASP A 187 -6.01 17.54 19.68
N ASP A 188 -6.08 16.22 19.89
CA ASP A 188 -5.14 15.23 19.35
C ASP A 188 -5.83 14.23 18.42
N TYR A 189 -6.26 14.73 17.27
CA TYR A 189 -6.82 13.88 16.21
C TYR A 189 -5.72 13.02 15.60
N ARG A 190 -5.90 11.69 15.68
CA ARG A 190 -4.95 10.72 15.09
C ARG A 190 -5.64 9.65 14.29
N ILE A 191 -4.93 9.14 13.28
CA ILE A 191 -5.21 7.83 12.72
C ILE A 191 -4.26 6.82 13.35
N ARG A 192 -4.81 5.67 13.78
CA ARG A 192 -4.07 4.63 14.49
C ARG A 192 -4.12 3.34 13.70
N PHE A 193 -3.04 2.58 13.81
CA PHE A 193 -2.96 1.27 13.19
C PHE A 193 -2.18 0.32 14.08
N ASP A 194 -2.81 -0.81 14.42
CA ASP A 194 -2.19 -1.91 15.16
C ASP A 194 -2.15 -3.15 14.26
N PRO A 195 -0.97 -3.51 13.71
CA PRO A 195 -0.81 -4.69 12.87
C PRO A 195 -1.35 -5.98 13.49
N LYS A 196 -1.26 -6.12 14.82
CA LYS A 196 -1.67 -7.35 15.53
C LYS A 196 -3.17 -7.57 15.54
N LYS A 197 -3.97 -6.52 15.27
CA LYS A 197 -5.43 -6.63 15.19
C LYS A 197 -5.92 -7.14 13.84
N ILE A 198 -5.07 -7.12 12.81
CA ILE A 198 -5.49 -7.45 11.45
C ILE A 198 -4.62 -8.49 10.73
N MET A 199 -3.41 -8.74 11.22
CA MET A 199 -2.50 -9.76 10.70
C MET A 199 -2.54 -11.02 11.58
N PRO A 200 -2.31 -12.21 11.00
CA PRO A 200 -2.24 -13.45 11.76
C PRO A 200 -0.93 -13.52 12.57
N GLY A 201 -1.02 -14.11 13.77
CA GLY A 201 0.11 -14.61 14.55
C GLY A 201 1.30 -13.67 14.73
N SER A 202 2.45 -14.24 15.03
CA SER A 202 3.73 -13.55 15.10
C SER A 202 4.43 -13.58 13.74
N LEU A 203 4.61 -12.41 13.13
CA LEU A 203 5.42 -12.22 11.94
C LEU A 203 6.87 -11.85 12.33
N PRO A 204 7.87 -12.22 11.50
CA PRO A 204 9.25 -11.80 11.75
C PRO A 204 9.38 -10.27 11.57
N PRO A 205 10.31 -9.61 12.29
CA PRO A 205 10.55 -8.18 12.13
C PRO A 205 10.80 -7.79 10.67
N LEU A 206 10.27 -6.64 10.27
CA LEU A 206 10.41 -6.13 8.91
C LEU A 206 11.70 -5.33 8.76
N LYS A 207 12.22 -5.26 7.52
CA LYS A 207 13.35 -4.41 7.17
C LYS A 207 12.99 -2.94 7.43
N ARG A 208 13.92 -2.21 8.04
CA ARG A 208 13.82 -0.78 8.30
C ARG A 208 14.81 0.04 7.49
#